data_AF-A0A1A6GX42-F1
#
_entry.id   AF-A0A1A6GX42-F1
#
_cell.length_a   1.000
_cell.length_b   1.000
_cell.length_c   1.000
_cell.angle_alpha   90.00
_cell.angle_beta   90.00
_cell.angle_gamma   90.00
#
_symmetry.space_group_name_H-M   'P 1'
#
loop_
_entity.id
_entity.type
_entity.pdbx_description
1 polymer ?
#
loop_
_entity_poly.entity_id
_entity_poly.type
_entity_poly.pdbx_seq_one_letter_code
_entity_poly.pdbx_strand_id
1 'polypeptide(L)'
;MSVIPQGEPPWELRRSRGNVEGGPRREPGDPAQSSATPRRAQRSERSAMESRVKLTKALIVWPTLLRDRPRPQNPIPFPELFDGDTERLPEFIVQTGAYMMVDDKIFECDELKVTFLITRLTGRALEWVMPYVEQDSPLLTDYSGFLAEMKRVFGWIDDGWEKD
;
A
#
# COMPACT_ATOMS: atom_id res chain seq x y z
N MET A 1 -28.16 -1.44 -8.16
CA MET A 1 -27.25 -1.72 -7.03
C MET A 1 -26.47 -2.98 -7.38
N SER A 2 -25.34 -2.84 -8.06
CA SER A 2 -24.52 -3.99 -8.45
C SER A 2 -23.38 -4.13 -7.45
N VAL A 3 -23.38 -5.26 -6.74
CA VAL A 3 -22.31 -5.69 -5.86
C VAL A 3 -21.17 -6.19 -6.75
N ILE A 4 -20.04 -5.49 -6.73
CA ILE A 4 -18.81 -5.93 -7.40
C ILE A 4 -18.23 -7.07 -6.53
N PRO A 5 -18.01 -8.28 -7.06
CA PRO A 5 -17.37 -9.33 -6.30
C PRO A 5 -15.89 -8.97 -6.08
N GLN A 6 -15.48 -8.87 -4.81
CA GLN A 6 -14.08 -8.79 -4.40
C GLN A 6 -13.36 -10.06 -4.86
N GLY A 7 -12.71 -9.99 -6.02
CA GLY A 7 -11.80 -11.03 -6.48
C GLY A 7 -10.51 -10.97 -5.67
N GLU A 8 -10.04 -12.13 -5.20
CA GLU A 8 -8.80 -12.23 -4.42
C GLU A 8 -7.61 -11.63 -5.19
N PRO A 9 -6.66 -10.99 -4.48
CA PRO A 9 -5.54 -10.33 -5.12
C PRO A 9 -4.64 -11.35 -5.85
N PRO A 10 -4.12 -11.02 -7.06
CA PRO A 10 -3.47 -11.96 -7.98
C PRO A 10 -2.24 -12.72 -7.42
N TRP A 11 -1.69 -12.32 -6.29
CA TRP A 11 -0.47 -12.91 -5.72
C TRP A 11 -0.72 -14.16 -4.84
N GLU A 12 -1.98 -14.49 -4.51
CA GLU A 12 -2.33 -15.66 -3.68
C GLU A 12 -2.34 -17.00 -4.43
N LEU A 13 -2.28 -16.99 -5.77
CA LEU A 13 -2.43 -18.19 -6.62
C LEU A 13 -1.25 -19.18 -6.58
N ARG A 14 -0.21 -18.95 -5.76
CA ARG A 14 1.00 -19.78 -5.71
C ARG A 14 1.13 -20.67 -4.47
N ARG A 15 0.07 -20.84 -3.68
CA ARG A 15 0.01 -21.80 -2.57
C ARG A 15 -1.25 -22.66 -2.66
N SER A 16 -1.17 -23.81 -3.34
CA SER A 16 -1.80 -25.09 -2.92
C SER A 16 -1.83 -26.11 -4.04
N ARG A 17 -0.87 -27.04 -4.04
CA ARG A 17 -1.11 -28.43 -4.47
C ARG A 17 -0.30 -29.38 -3.59
N GLY A 18 -1.02 -30.14 -2.79
CA GLY A 18 -0.59 -31.34 -2.09
C GLY A 18 -1.41 -31.51 -0.81
N ASN A 19 -1.99 -32.66 -0.47
CA ASN A 19 -2.21 -33.93 -1.16
C ASN A 19 -3.24 -34.71 -0.30
N VAL A 20 -4.07 -35.53 -0.97
CA VAL A 20 -4.87 -36.72 -0.56
C VAL A 20 -5.77 -36.77 0.70
N GLU A 21 -7.00 -37.19 0.42
CA GLU A 21 -8.00 -37.81 1.30
C GLU A 21 -7.58 -39.18 1.87
N GLY A 22 -8.11 -39.52 3.06
CA GLY A 22 -8.19 -40.87 3.62
C GLY A 22 -8.63 -40.88 5.10
N GLY A 23 -9.86 -41.32 5.41
CA GLY A 23 -10.32 -41.64 6.79
C GLY A 23 -9.88 -43.04 7.26
N PRO A 24 -10.34 -43.63 8.42
CA PRO A 24 -11.46 -43.23 9.30
C PRO A 24 -11.31 -43.46 10.85
N ARG A 25 -12.36 -43.04 11.61
CA ARG A 25 -12.96 -43.53 12.89
C ARG A 25 -12.19 -43.42 14.24
N ARG A 26 -12.97 -43.08 15.30
CA ARG A 26 -12.64 -42.57 16.65
C ARG A 26 -12.26 -43.62 17.70
N GLU A 27 -11.49 -43.19 18.72
CA GLU A 27 -11.52 -43.66 20.12
C GLU A 27 -11.29 -42.45 21.07
N PRO A 28 -11.82 -42.44 22.32
CA PRO A 28 -11.85 -41.28 23.21
C PRO A 28 -10.76 -41.33 24.30
N GLY A 29 -10.14 -40.19 24.61
CA GLY A 29 -9.22 -40.09 25.76
C GLY A 29 -8.53 -38.74 25.87
N ASP A 30 -9.11 -37.85 26.70
CA ASP A 30 -8.50 -36.87 27.60
C ASP A 30 -7.39 -35.89 27.12
N PRO A 31 -7.06 -34.83 27.90
CA PRO A 31 -7.68 -33.52 27.92
C PRO A 31 -6.76 -32.45 27.27
N ALA A 32 -7.16 -31.18 27.36
CA ALA A 32 -6.39 -29.98 26.96
C ALA A 32 -6.46 -29.60 25.47
N GLN A 33 -7.58 -28.97 25.08
CA GLN A 33 -7.56 -28.06 23.94
C GLN A 33 -6.87 -26.75 24.36
N SER A 34 -5.56 -26.75 24.14
CA SER A 34 -4.69 -25.58 24.12
C SER A 34 -5.25 -24.58 23.10
N SER A 35 -5.61 -23.39 23.57
CA SER A 35 -5.96 -22.21 22.79
C SER A 35 -4.73 -21.67 22.06
N ALA A 36 -4.31 -22.36 21.00
CA ALA A 36 -3.13 -22.01 20.21
C ALA A 36 -3.45 -21.08 19.02
N THR A 37 -4.24 -20.02 19.23
CA THR A 37 -4.46 -18.97 18.21
C THR A 37 -4.38 -17.49 18.64
N PRO A 38 -4.16 -17.05 19.89
CA PRO A 38 -4.09 -15.61 20.16
C PRO A 38 -2.75 -14.98 19.73
N ARG A 39 -1.64 -15.73 19.77
CA ARG A 39 -0.29 -15.17 19.58
C ARG A 39 0.02 -14.74 18.15
N ARG A 40 -0.50 -15.45 17.14
CA ARG A 40 -0.23 -15.13 15.73
C ARG A 40 -1.00 -13.90 15.28
N ALA A 41 -2.26 -13.78 15.69
CA ALA A 41 -3.08 -12.58 15.47
C ALA A 41 -2.49 -11.37 16.20
N GLN A 42 -2.14 -11.50 17.48
CA GLN A 42 -1.51 -10.41 18.25
C GLN A 42 -0.16 -9.96 17.67
N ARG A 43 0.64 -10.87 17.10
CA ARG A 43 1.91 -10.49 16.45
C ARG A 43 1.66 -9.70 15.17
N SER A 44 0.63 -10.07 14.40
CA SER A 44 0.21 -9.35 13.21
C SER A 44 -0.30 -7.96 13.56
N GLU A 45 -1.17 -7.84 14.56
CA GLU A 45 -1.71 -6.55 15.03
C GLU A 45 -0.63 -5.63 15.58
N ARG A 46 0.36 -6.18 16.29
CA ARG A 46 1.53 -5.42 16.75
C ARG A 46 2.38 -4.91 15.59
N SER A 47 2.62 -5.75 14.58
CA SER A 47 3.37 -5.36 13.37
C SER A 47 2.64 -4.28 12.59
N ALA A 48 1.32 -4.43 12.39
CA ALA A 48 0.47 -3.44 11.76
C ALA A 48 0.48 -2.10 12.53
N MET A 49 0.40 -2.15 13.86
CA MET A 49 0.49 -0.96 14.70
C MET A 49 1.88 -0.32 14.62
N GLU A 50 2.95 -1.09 14.58
CA GLU A 50 4.31 -0.58 14.37
C GLU A 50 4.47 0.06 13.00
N SER A 51 3.93 -0.54 11.94
CA SER A 51 3.88 0.03 10.59
C SER A 51 3.09 1.33 10.56
N ARG A 52 1.92 1.37 11.20
CA ARG A 52 1.11 2.60 11.36
C ARG A 52 1.84 3.67 12.17
N VAL A 53 2.57 3.28 13.22
CA VAL A 53 3.40 4.20 14.01
C VAL A 53 4.59 4.68 13.20
N LYS A 54 5.25 3.85 12.40
CA LYS A 54 6.34 4.26 11.50
C LYS A 54 5.85 5.23 10.45
N LEU A 55 4.70 4.96 9.82
CA LEU A 55 4.05 5.91 8.90
C LEU A 55 3.65 7.19 9.61
N THR A 56 3.02 7.11 10.79
CA THR A 56 2.61 8.30 11.57
C THR A 56 3.82 9.11 12.00
N LYS A 57 4.91 8.46 12.40
CA LYS A 57 6.17 9.11 12.73
C LYS A 57 6.81 9.71 11.48
N ALA A 58 6.82 9.02 10.34
CA ALA A 58 7.28 9.56 9.07
C ALA A 58 6.45 10.79 8.69
N LEU A 59 5.13 10.76 8.83
CA LEU A 59 4.22 11.90 8.60
C LEU A 59 4.50 13.09 9.52
N ILE A 60 4.85 12.85 10.78
CA ILE A 60 5.21 13.91 11.75
C ILE A 60 6.63 14.44 11.49
N VAL A 61 7.55 13.55 11.10
CA VAL A 61 8.97 13.85 10.88
C VAL A 61 9.22 14.46 9.50
N TRP A 62 8.40 14.17 8.50
CA TRP A 62 8.59 14.64 7.12
C TRP A 62 8.59 16.18 7.02
N PRO A 63 7.64 16.92 7.62
CA PRO A 63 7.69 18.37 7.64
C PRO A 63 8.93 18.90 8.39
N THR A 64 9.43 18.17 9.40
CA THR A 64 10.59 18.60 10.20
C THR A 64 11.93 18.34 9.50
N LEU A 65 12.12 17.19 8.83
CA LEU A 65 13.30 16.92 8.01
C LEU A 65 13.46 17.90 6.83
N LEU A 66 12.33 18.41 6.33
CA LEU A 66 12.31 19.37 5.23
C LEU A 66 12.49 20.82 5.69
N ARG A 67 12.21 21.15 6.96
CA ARG A 67 12.20 22.52 7.50
C ARG A 67 13.58 23.10 7.79
N ASP A 68 14.57 22.26 8.09
CA ASP A 68 15.91 22.71 8.52
C ASP A 68 16.89 23.02 7.36
N ARG A 69 16.43 23.01 6.11
CA ARG A 69 17.28 23.40 4.97
C ARG A 69 16.81 24.75 4.37
N PRO A 70 17.69 25.76 4.25
CA PRO A 70 17.36 26.98 3.53
C PRO A 70 17.33 26.65 2.04
N ARG A 71 16.17 26.24 1.56
CA ARG A 71 15.94 25.92 0.15
C ARG A 71 15.01 26.97 -0.47
N PRO A 72 15.18 27.29 -1.75
CA PRO A 72 14.08 27.87 -2.51
C PRO A 72 12.86 26.96 -2.28
N GLN A 73 11.76 27.54 -1.81
CA GLN A 73 10.51 26.79 -1.69
C GLN A 73 10.21 26.18 -3.07
N ASN A 74 9.94 24.87 -3.08
CA ASN A 74 9.51 24.17 -4.28
C ASN A 74 8.38 25.00 -4.92
N PRO A 75 8.56 25.56 -6.14
CA PRO A 75 7.55 26.39 -6.78
C PRO A 75 6.30 25.59 -7.18
N ILE A 76 6.38 24.26 -7.15
CA ILE A 76 5.22 23.39 -7.37
C ILE A 76 4.36 23.42 -6.09
N PRO A 77 3.06 23.74 -6.21
CA PRO A 77 2.13 23.64 -5.09
C PRO A 77 2.19 22.25 -4.45
N PHE A 78 2.00 22.20 -3.13
CA PHE A 78 2.01 20.92 -2.44
C PHE A 78 0.84 20.04 -2.94
N PRO A 79 1.08 18.78 -3.31
CA PRO A 79 0.05 17.94 -3.90
C PRO A 79 -1.19 17.76 -3.03
N GLU A 80 -2.34 17.80 -3.68
CA GLU A 80 -3.63 17.49 -3.08
C GLU A 80 -3.73 16.02 -2.65
N LEU A 81 -4.66 15.76 -1.73
CA LEU A 81 -4.96 14.40 -1.29
C LEU A 81 -5.75 13.65 -2.35
N PHE A 82 -5.46 12.35 -2.49
CA PHE A 82 -6.16 11.42 -3.37
C PHE A 82 -6.97 10.42 -2.55
N ASP A 83 -8.28 10.36 -2.79
CA ASP A 83 -9.23 9.53 -2.05
C ASP A 83 -9.57 8.20 -2.74
N GLY A 84 -9.11 8.01 -3.99
CA GLY A 84 -9.43 6.86 -4.83
C GLY A 84 -10.35 7.18 -6.00
N ASP A 85 -10.65 8.45 -6.27
CA ASP A 85 -11.41 8.88 -7.45
C ASP A 85 -10.61 8.69 -8.76
N THR A 86 -11.04 7.73 -9.58
CA THR A 86 -10.43 7.39 -10.87
C THR A 86 -10.24 8.60 -11.78
N GLU A 87 -11.19 9.54 -11.82
CA GLU A 87 -11.12 10.71 -12.71
C GLU A 87 -9.98 11.67 -12.31
N ARG A 88 -9.59 11.65 -11.03
CA ARG A 88 -8.54 12.50 -10.47
C ARG A 88 -7.17 11.84 -10.40
N LEU A 89 -7.08 10.54 -10.70
CA LEU A 89 -5.81 9.82 -10.67
C LEU A 89 -4.75 10.43 -11.62
N PRO A 90 -5.09 10.86 -12.85
CA PRO A 90 -4.15 11.57 -13.73
C PRO A 90 -3.56 12.82 -13.12
N GLU A 91 -4.42 13.68 -12.59
CA GLU A 91 -4.01 14.88 -11.90
C GLU A 91 -3.07 14.54 -10.73
N PHE A 92 -3.45 13.57 -9.89
CA PHE A 92 -2.65 13.10 -8.75
C PHE A 92 -1.24 12.64 -9.11
N ILE A 93 -1.10 11.79 -10.13
CA ILE A 93 0.22 11.29 -10.55
C ILE A 93 1.08 12.43 -11.11
N VAL A 94 0.49 13.34 -11.90
CA VAL A 94 1.22 14.46 -12.49
C VAL A 94 1.71 15.43 -11.41
N GLN A 95 0.84 15.85 -10.48
CA GLN A 95 1.22 16.82 -9.45
C GLN A 95 2.29 16.27 -8.50
N THR A 96 2.17 15.01 -8.09
CA THR A 96 3.14 14.38 -7.19
C THR A 96 4.47 14.14 -7.88
N GLY A 97 4.45 13.67 -9.14
CA GLY A 97 5.64 13.53 -9.97
C GLY A 97 6.38 14.87 -10.19
N ALA A 98 5.64 15.93 -10.51
CA ALA A 98 6.21 17.27 -10.69
C ALA A 98 6.84 17.81 -9.40
N TYR A 99 6.16 17.64 -8.27
CA TYR A 99 6.68 18.06 -6.96
C TYR A 99 8.00 17.33 -6.64
N MET A 100 8.03 16.01 -6.84
CA MET A 100 9.22 15.19 -6.59
C MET A 100 10.39 15.51 -7.52
N MET A 101 10.11 15.87 -8.77
CA MET A 101 11.12 16.20 -9.77
C MET A 101 11.94 17.43 -9.38
N VAL A 102 11.30 18.43 -8.78
CA VAL A 102 11.97 19.66 -8.34
C VAL A 102 12.87 19.42 -7.13
N ASP A 103 12.47 18.50 -6.25
CA ASP A 103 13.16 18.16 -5.02
C ASP A 103 13.91 16.81 -5.13
N ASP A 104 14.58 16.57 -6.25
CA ASP A 104 15.25 15.30 -6.59
C ASP A 104 16.15 14.74 -5.48
N LYS A 105 16.87 15.59 -4.74
CA LYS A 105 17.73 15.22 -3.60
C LYS A 105 16.95 14.72 -2.38
N ILE A 106 15.68 15.08 -2.23
CA ILE A 106 14.79 14.52 -1.20
C ILE A 106 14.23 13.20 -1.68
N PHE A 107 13.91 13.10 -2.97
CA PHE A 107 13.32 11.93 -3.59
C PHE A 107 14.38 11.04 -4.26
N GLU A 108 15.51 10.87 -3.59
CA GLU A 108 16.70 10.18 -4.12
C GLU A 108 16.52 8.66 -4.25
N CYS A 109 15.58 8.09 -3.51
CA CYS A 109 15.23 6.67 -3.60
C CYS A 109 13.72 6.45 -3.69
N ASP A 110 13.35 5.28 -4.17
CA ASP A 110 11.95 4.93 -4.44
C ASP A 110 11.13 4.78 -3.17
N GLU A 111 11.72 4.33 -2.06
CA GLU A 111 11.05 4.27 -0.76
C GLU A 111 10.55 5.66 -0.30
N LEU A 112 11.34 6.72 -0.53
CA LEU A 112 10.95 8.09 -0.18
C LEU A 112 9.83 8.61 -1.07
N LYS A 113 9.87 8.27 -2.38
CA LYS A 113 8.79 8.61 -3.32
C LYS A 113 7.49 7.91 -2.97
N VAL A 114 7.53 6.61 -2.69
CA VAL A 114 6.35 5.82 -2.31
C VAL A 114 5.80 6.30 -0.96
N THR A 115 6.67 6.56 0.02
CA THR A 115 6.28 7.14 1.30
C THR A 115 5.53 8.44 1.09
N PHE A 116 6.06 9.33 0.24
CA PHE A 116 5.40 10.60 -0.09
C PHE A 116 4.02 10.40 -0.73
N LEU A 117 3.89 9.52 -1.72
CA LEU A 117 2.59 9.18 -2.30
C LEU A 117 1.60 8.70 -1.22
N ILE A 118 2.02 7.78 -0.34
CA ILE A 118 1.21 7.27 0.77
C ILE A 118 0.74 8.41 1.67
N THR A 119 1.60 9.40 1.96
CA THR A 119 1.22 10.56 2.77
C THR A 119 0.11 11.39 2.16
N ARG A 120 -0.10 11.29 0.83
CA ARG A 120 -1.13 12.01 0.09
C ARG A 120 -2.39 11.17 -0.15
N LEU A 121 -2.46 9.94 0.34
CA LEU A 121 -3.66 9.12 0.22
C LEU A 121 -4.65 9.40 1.37
N THR A 122 -5.94 9.35 1.06
CA THR A 122 -7.04 9.41 2.02
C THR A 122 -8.14 8.42 1.60
N GLY A 123 -9.18 8.28 2.41
CA GLY A 123 -10.37 7.48 2.09
C GLY A 123 -10.04 6.07 1.57
N ARG A 124 -10.65 5.70 0.45
CA ARG A 124 -10.49 4.38 -0.19
C ARG A 124 -9.04 4.13 -0.63
N ALA A 125 -8.33 5.15 -1.08
CA ALA A 125 -6.93 5.00 -1.48
C ALA A 125 -6.01 4.68 -0.29
N LEU A 126 -6.26 5.30 0.86
CA LEU A 126 -5.52 4.97 2.07
C LEU A 126 -5.86 3.55 2.55
N GLU A 127 -7.14 3.17 2.56
CA GLU A 127 -7.57 1.80 2.90
C GLU A 127 -6.92 0.75 1.99
N TRP A 128 -6.81 1.03 0.70
CA TRP A 128 -6.16 0.15 -0.27
C TRP A 128 -4.67 -0.09 0.05
N VAL A 129 -3.93 0.92 0.50
CA VAL A 129 -2.49 0.76 0.74
C VAL A 129 -2.18 0.07 2.07
N MET A 130 -3.09 0.11 3.04
CA MET A 130 -2.87 -0.41 4.40
C MET A 130 -2.33 -1.86 4.44
N PRO A 131 -2.89 -2.85 3.72
CA PRO A 131 -2.38 -4.22 3.76
C PRO A 131 -0.92 -4.34 3.33
N TYR A 132 -0.47 -3.53 2.36
CA TYR A 132 0.92 -3.52 1.91
C TYR A 132 1.84 -3.01 3.02
N VAL A 133 1.41 -1.99 3.76
CA VAL A 133 2.17 -1.41 4.90
C VAL A 133 2.23 -2.37 6.08
N GLU A 134 1.13 -3.04 6.41
CA GLU A 134 1.07 -4.00 7.52
C GLU A 134 1.97 -5.23 7.27
N GLN A 135 2.17 -5.58 6.00
CA GLN A 135 2.94 -6.75 5.57
C GLN A 135 4.38 -6.42 5.16
N ASP A 136 4.81 -5.16 5.26
CA ASP A 136 6.13 -4.69 4.80
C ASP A 136 6.42 -5.11 3.35
N SER A 137 5.43 -4.86 2.49
CA SER A 137 5.46 -5.30 1.10
C SER A 137 6.65 -4.68 0.35
N PRO A 138 7.36 -5.44 -0.51
CA PRO A 138 8.40 -4.87 -1.38
C PRO A 138 7.87 -3.80 -2.33
N LEU A 139 6.54 -3.73 -2.53
CA LEU A 139 5.90 -2.65 -3.29
C LEU A 139 6.14 -1.27 -2.67
N LEU A 140 6.43 -1.19 -1.37
CA LEU A 140 6.69 0.07 -0.65
C LEU A 140 8.05 0.69 -0.98
N THR A 141 8.95 -0.06 -1.61
CA THR A 141 10.28 0.37 -2.02
C THR A 141 10.48 0.36 -3.53
N ASP A 142 9.42 0.10 -4.30
CA ASP A 142 9.39 0.12 -5.76
C ASP A 142 8.38 1.16 -6.25
N TYR A 143 8.87 2.33 -6.65
CA TYR A 143 8.03 3.43 -7.10
C TYR A 143 7.28 3.10 -8.39
N SER A 144 7.95 2.41 -9.31
CA SER A 144 7.37 2.05 -10.60
C SER A 144 6.25 1.03 -10.45
N GLY A 145 6.48 -0.02 -9.66
CA GLY A 145 5.49 -1.03 -9.31
C GLY A 145 4.31 -0.44 -8.54
N PHE A 146 4.57 0.46 -7.59
CA PHE A 146 3.52 1.13 -6.83
C PHE A 146 2.58 1.95 -7.72
N LEU A 147 3.13 2.73 -8.66
CA LEU A 147 2.32 3.47 -9.63
C LEU A 147 1.55 2.54 -10.58
N ALA A 148 2.17 1.46 -11.04
CA ALA A 148 1.51 0.49 -11.90
C ALA A 148 0.31 -0.18 -11.20
N GLU A 149 0.48 -0.59 -9.94
CA GLU A 149 -0.59 -1.19 -9.15
C GLU A 149 -1.69 -0.16 -8.84
N MET A 150 -1.32 1.08 -8.50
CA MET A 150 -2.27 2.17 -8.30
C MET A 150 -3.12 2.43 -9.56
N LYS A 151 -2.47 2.54 -10.72
CA LYS A 151 -3.15 2.67 -12.03
C LYS A 151 -4.09 1.51 -12.32
N ARG A 152 -3.65 0.28 -12.04
CA ARG A 152 -4.47 -0.93 -12.22
C ARG A 152 -5.70 -0.93 -11.32
N VAL A 153 -5.54 -0.57 -10.04
CA VAL A 153 -6.62 -0.63 -9.03
C VAL A 153 -7.64 0.49 -9.22
N PHE A 154 -7.18 1.71 -9.48
CA PHE A 154 -8.06 2.87 -9.64
C PHE A 154 -8.43 3.13 -11.09
N GLY A 155 -8.19 2.18 -12.00
CA GLY A 155 -8.77 2.18 -13.34
C GLY A 155 -8.21 3.25 -14.28
N TRP A 156 -6.89 3.49 -14.25
CA TRP A 156 -6.24 4.25 -15.32
C TRP A 156 -6.33 3.45 -16.62
N ILE A 157 -7.27 3.79 -17.47
CA ILE A 157 -7.28 3.33 -18.86
C ILE A 157 -6.20 4.15 -19.55
N ASP A 158 -5.10 3.51 -19.95
CA ASP A 158 -4.26 4.09 -20.99
C ASP A 158 -5.16 4.01 -22.22
N ASP A 159 -5.80 5.12 -22.57
CA ASP A 159 -6.48 5.34 -23.84
C ASP A 159 -5.41 5.25 -24.92
N GLY A 160 -4.91 4.02 -25.10
CA GLY A 160 -3.98 3.64 -26.13
C GLY A 160 -4.64 4.05 -27.41
N TRP A 161 -4.14 5.15 -27.97
CA TRP A 161 -4.47 5.61 -29.30
C TRP A 161 -4.33 4.41 -30.22
N GLU A 162 -5.47 3.78 -30.48
CA GLU A 162 -5.61 2.68 -31.42
C GLU A 162 -5.12 3.27 -32.74
N LYS A 163 -3.96 2.80 -33.19
CA LYS A 163 -3.43 3.11 -34.51
C LYS A 163 -4.40 2.52 -35.52
N ASP A 164 -5.36 3.33 -35.95
CA ASP A 164 -5.98 3.21 -37.26
C ASP A 164 -4.99 3.62 -38.37
#